data_AF-A0A957D3K1-F1
#
_entry.id   AF-A0A957D3K1-F1
#
_cell.length_a   1.000
_cell.length_b   1.000
_cell.length_c   1.000
_cell.angle_alpha   90.00
_cell.angle_beta   90.00
_cell.angle_gamma   90.00
#
_symmetry.space_group_name_H-M   'P 1'
#
loop_
_entity.id
_entity.type
_entity.pdbx_description
1 polymer ?
#
loop_
_entity_poly.entity_id
_entity_poly.type
_entity_poly.pdbx_seq_one_letter_code
_entity_poly.pdbx_strand_id
1 'polypeptide(L)' 'MRVTNDPLPENNGLYKLNPNRIVSAIAHKNSQAEGIIPDLRYMIVNLDDLRNILTRVRVAGAENIDSIFIIEGN' A
#
# COMPACT_ATOMS: atom_id res chain seq x y z
N MET A 1 16.99 8.35 -17.33
CA MET A 1 16.15 7.29 -16.73
C MET A 1 17.05 6.47 -15.81
N ARG A 2 16.95 6.64 -14.48
CA ARG A 2 17.85 5.97 -13.54
C ARG A 2 17.26 4.58 -13.27
N VAL A 3 17.80 3.56 -13.93
CA VAL A 3 17.54 2.16 -13.60
C VAL A 3 18.35 1.89 -12.35
N THR A 4 17.71 1.80 -11.19
CA THR A 4 18.42 1.36 -9.98
C THR A 4 18.52 -0.16 -10.04
N ASN A 5 19.75 -0.68 -10.13
CA ASN A 5 20.05 -2.11 -10.01
C ASN A 5 20.03 -2.51 -8.53
N ASP A 6 19.00 -2.10 -7.79
CA ASP A 6 18.86 -2.49 -6.40
C ASP A 6 18.54 -3.99 -6.37
N PRO A 7 19.33 -4.81 -5.67
CA PRO A 7 19.10 -6.24 -5.63
C PRO A 7 17.68 -6.53 -5.13
N LEU A 8 16.98 -7.42 -5.83
CA LEU A 8 15.70 -7.96 -5.40
C LEU A 8 15.88 -8.59 -4.01
N PRO A 9 14.98 -8.34 -3.05
CA PRO A 9 15.13 -8.89 -1.71
C PRO A 9 15.12 -10.42 -1.76
N GLU A 10 15.99 -11.01 -0.95
CA GLU A 10 16.35 -12.44 -0.85
C GLU A 10 15.23 -13.41 -0.43
N ASN A 11 13.96 -12.96 -0.46
CA ASN A 11 12.78 -13.73 -0.08
C ASN A 11 11.96 -14.14 -1.31
N ASN A 12 12.44 -15.08 -2.13
CA ASN A 12 11.65 -15.76 -3.19
C ASN A 12 10.82 -14.84 -4.11
N GLY A 13 11.28 -13.61 -4.40
CA GLY A 13 10.54 -12.65 -5.23
C GLY A 13 9.42 -11.88 -4.52
N LEU A 14 9.24 -12.07 -3.20
CA LEU A 14 8.32 -11.32 -2.37
C LEU A 14 9.01 -10.10 -1.75
N TYR A 15 8.40 -8.94 -1.94
CA TYR A 15 8.88 -7.71 -1.31
C TYR A 15 8.24 -7.54 0.06
N LYS A 16 9.05 -7.26 1.09
CA LYS A 16 8.50 -6.86 2.40
C LYS A 16 7.78 -5.52 2.25
N LEU A 17 6.53 -5.49 2.67
CA LEU A 17 5.71 -4.30 2.62
C LEU A 17 6.28 -3.18 3.48
N ASN A 18 6.23 -1.95 2.98
CA ASN A 18 6.33 -0.76 3.81
C ASN A 18 4.94 -0.11 3.93
N PRO A 19 4.30 -0.16 5.10
CA PRO A 19 2.91 0.28 5.25
C PRO A 19 2.76 1.79 5.02
N ASN A 20 3.77 2.58 5.37
CA ASN A 20 3.75 4.02 5.15
C ASN A 20 3.79 4.36 3.66
N ARG A 21 4.50 3.56 2.84
CA ARG A 21 4.50 3.75 1.39
C ARG A 21 3.12 3.51 0.78
N ILE A 22 2.37 2.52 1.28
CA ILE A 22 0.98 2.33 0.84
C ILE A 22 0.12 3.52 1.26
N VAL A 23 0.18 3.91 2.53
CA VAL A 23 -0.64 5.02 3.05
C VAL A 23 -0.41 6.28 2.21
N SER A 24 0.85 6.66 1.96
CA SER A 24 1.18 7.80 1.10
C SER A 24 0.69 7.60 -0.34
N ALA A 25 0.90 6.42 -0.93
CA ALA A 25 0.46 6.15 -2.30
C ALA A 25 -1.08 6.24 -2.46
N ILE A 26 -1.83 5.73 -1.49
CA ILE A 26 -3.30 5.85 -1.47
C ILE A 26 -3.71 7.31 -1.25
N ALA A 27 -3.09 8.02 -0.30
CA ALA A 27 -3.41 9.42 -0.04
C ALA A 27 -3.17 10.33 -1.26
N HIS A 28 -2.15 10.03 -2.07
CA HIS A 28 -1.92 10.74 -3.34
C HIS A 28 -3.04 10.55 -4.38
N LYS A 29 -3.91 9.55 -4.22
CA LYS A 29 -5.07 9.31 -5.09
C LYS A 29 -6.34 10.01 -4.61
N ASN A 30 -6.29 10.74 -3.51
CA ASN A 30 -7.44 11.40 -2.90
C ASN A 30 -8.25 12.30 -3.85
N SER A 31 -7.59 12.98 -4.80
CA SER A 31 -8.30 13.84 -5.76
C SER A 31 -8.90 13.08 -6.95
N GLN A 32 -8.65 11.77 -7.06
CA GLN A 32 -8.95 10.97 -8.25
C GLN A 32 -9.90 9.80 -7.98
N ALA A 33 -10.09 9.43 -6.71
CA ALA A 33 -10.91 8.28 -6.34
C ALA A 33 -11.52 8.46 -4.95
N GLU A 34 -12.64 7.78 -4.74
CA GLU A 34 -13.31 7.64 -3.43
C GLU A 34 -13.07 6.25 -2.81
N GLY A 35 -12.65 5.28 -3.64
CA GLY A 35 -12.35 3.91 -3.25
C GLY A 35 -11.07 3.40 -3.91
N ILE A 36 -10.26 2.62 -3.17
CA ILE A 36 -8.97 2.11 -3.63
C ILE A 36 -8.85 0.61 -3.35
N ILE A 37 -8.37 -0.14 -4.34
CA ILE A 37 -8.12 -1.59 -4.23
C ILE A 37 -6.62 -1.85 -4.47
N PRO A 38 -5.77 -1.85 -3.42
CA PRO A 38 -4.38 -2.22 -3.57
C PRO A 38 -4.24 -3.75 -3.69
N ASP A 39 -3.53 -4.18 -4.75
CA ASP A 39 -3.16 -5.58 -4.96
C ASP A 39 -1.79 -5.86 -4.34
N LEU A 40 -1.78 -6.61 -3.25
CA LEU A 40 -0.60 -6.94 -2.44
C LEU A 40 -0.21 -8.42 -2.56
N ARG A 41 -0.73 -9.15 -3.55
CA ARG A 41 -0.52 -10.62 -3.67
C ARG A 41 0.95 -11.06 -3.80
N TYR A 42 1.84 -10.15 -4.17
CA TYR A 42 3.29 -10.42 -4.31
C TYR A 42 4.12 -9.77 -3.20
N MET A 43 3.48 -9.36 -2.10
CA MET A 43 4.14 -8.69 -0.98
C MET A 43 4.00 -9.52 0.29
N ILE A 44 5.05 -9.56 1.11
CA ILE A 44 4.95 -10.06 2.48
C ILE A 44 4.34 -8.96 3.33
N VAL A 45 3.13 -9.21 3.81
CA VAL A 45 2.34 -8.27 4.60
C VAL A 45 2.10 -8.83 6.00
N ASN A 46 2.38 -8.05 7.04
CA ASN A 46 1.87 -8.37 8.37
C ASN A 46 0.44 -7.85 8.47
N LEU A 47 -0.49 -8.65 8.97
CA LEU A 47 -1.88 -8.21 9.19
C LEU A 47 -1.94 -6.93 10.05
N ASP A 48 -1.04 -6.80 11.03
CA ASP A 48 -0.93 -5.60 11.86
C ASP A 48 -0.58 -4.34 11.06
N ASP A 49 0.16 -4.48 9.96
CA ASP A 49 0.52 -3.38 9.09
C ASP A 49 -0.69 -2.83 8.31
N LEU A 50 -1.68 -3.69 8.04
CA LEU A 50 -2.93 -3.37 7.35
C LEU A 50 -4.01 -2.84 8.29
N ARG A 51 -3.87 -3.05 9.60
CA ARG A 51 -4.84 -2.56 10.58
C ARG A 51 -4.96 -1.04 10.46
N ASN A 52 -6.21 -0.58 10.45
CA ASN A 52 -6.57 0.84 10.41
C ASN A 52 -6.01 1.62 9.21
N ILE A 53 -5.76 0.94 8.07
CA ILE A 53 -5.18 1.60 6.89
C ILE A 53 -6.03 2.78 6.39
N LEU A 54 -7.36 2.64 6.42
CA LEU A 54 -8.30 3.71 6.07
C LEU A 54 -8.12 4.94 6.98
N THR A 55 -8.06 4.72 8.29
CA THR A 55 -7.82 5.79 9.27
C THR A 55 -6.50 6.49 9.00
N ARG A 56 -5.43 5.74 8.75
CA ARG A 56 -4.09 6.30 8.48
C ARG A 56 -4.06 7.11 7.18
N VAL A 57 -4.73 6.63 6.14
CA VAL A 57 -4.88 7.31 4.85
C VAL A 57 -5.62 8.63 5.03
N ARG A 58 -6.74 8.64 5.78
CA ARG A 58 -7.47 9.87 6.08
C ARG A 58 -6.67 10.86 6.93
N VAL A 59 -5.94 10.39 7.95
CA VAL A 59 -5.02 11.23 8.75
C VAL A 59 -3.92 11.86 7.88
N ALA A 60 -3.52 11.20 6.78
CA ALA A 60 -2.58 11.75 5.81
C ALA A 60 -3.21 12.76 4.82
N GLY A 61 -4.45 13.20 5.04
CA GLY A 61 -5.14 14.21 4.23
C GLY A 61 -6.00 13.65 3.10
N ALA A 62 -6.27 12.33 3.10
CA ALA A 62 -7.07 11.69 2.07
C ALA A 62 -8.58 11.66 2.42
N GLU A 63 -9.19 12.85 2.48
CA GLU A 63 -10.56 13.04 2.97
C GLU A 63 -11.66 12.44 2.09
N ASN A 64 -11.42 12.29 0.78
CA ASN A 64 -12.38 11.72 -0.17
C ASN A 64 -12.31 10.19 -0.21
N ILE A 65 -11.28 9.57 0.38
CA ILE A 65 -11.14 8.11 0.41
C ILE A 65 -12.00 7.55 1.54
N ASP A 66 -13.05 6.84 1.14
CA ASP A 66 -14.04 6.25 2.04
C ASP A 66 -13.96 4.74 2.15
N SER A 67 -13.31 4.09 1.18
CA SER A 67 -13.18 2.63 1.16
C SER A 67 -11.82 2.19 0.65
N ILE A 68 -11.26 1.16 1.33
CA ILE A 68 -10.04 0.47 0.90
C ILE A 68 -10.29 -1.03 0.98
N PHE A 69 -10.13 -1.73 -0.13
CA PHE A 69 -10.27 -3.19 -0.18
C PHE A 69 -8.95 -3.83 -0.60
N ILE A 70 -8.32 -4.58 0.30
CA ILE A 70 -6.99 -5.15 0.05
C ILE A 70 -7.14 -6.54 -0.54
N ILE A 71 -6.42 -6.79 -1.63
CA ILE A 71 -6.23 -8.15 -2.16
C ILE A 71 -4.88 -8.65 -1.65
N GLU A 72 -4.89 -9.66 -0.80
CA GLU A 72 -3.68 -10.31 -0.28
C GLU A 72 -3.50 -11.72 -0.87
N GLY A 73 -2.24 -12.17 -0.93
CA GLY A 73 -1.87 -13.51 -1.40
C GLY A 73 -1.76 -14.46 -0.22
N ASN A 74 -2.40 -15.63 -0.33
CA ASN A 74 -2.32 -16.73 0.64
C ASN A 74 -0.92 -17.34 0.69
#